data_AF-A0A1Y2R7M6-F1
#
_entry.id   AF-A0A1Y2R7M6-F1
#
_cell.length_a   1.000
_cell.length_b   1.000
_cell.length_c   1.000
_cell.angle_alpha   90.00
_cell.angle_beta   90.00
_cell.angle_gamma   90.00
#
_symmetry.space_group_name_H-M   'P 1'
#
loop_
_entity.id
_entity.type
_entity.pdbx_description
1 polymer ?
#
loop_
_entity_poly.entity_id
_entity_poly.type
_entity_poly.pdbx_seq_one_letter_code
_entity_poly.pdbx_strand_id
1 'polypeptide(L)'
;MSGLPETDSIDGLTHALQGVGYHAPRRLATAVFLAMRLQRPLLLEGEPGVGKTELAKALAKVLGRPLLRLQCYDGMEQREALYEWNHTAQLLHMRAAQATATPDEIEREVYQARYLIRRPLLQALQTPAPGAVLLIDEVDRADEPFEAFLLEYLGEYQVSIPELGTIKAVAAPLTILTSNRTRDLNDAVKRRCLYQWLDYPERERELAIVRSQVPEASAQLTEQVTRFVSRLRGQPFANAFQRSPGIAESVEWAKALVALDTLTLDPEVIQDTAGILFKQREDVAALLPMLDKLLEPEPI
;
A
#
# COMPACT_ATOMS: atom_id res chain seq x y z
N MET A 1 -20.24 -17.28 1.46
CA MET A 1 -19.08 -18.04 0.93
C MET A 1 -18.93 -17.75 -0.56
N SER A 2 -18.47 -16.56 -0.93
CA SER A 2 -18.16 -16.20 -2.32
C SER A 2 -16.68 -15.82 -2.44
N GLY A 3 -15.80 -16.72 -1.98
CA GLY A 3 -14.39 -16.66 -2.32
C GLY A 3 -14.21 -17.27 -3.70
N LEU A 4 -13.39 -16.66 -4.56
CA LEU A 4 -12.90 -17.35 -5.75
C LEU A 4 -12.21 -18.63 -5.28
N PRO A 5 -12.59 -19.82 -5.79
CA PRO A 5 -12.06 -21.11 -5.33
C PRO A 5 -10.53 -21.19 -5.45
N GLU A 6 -9.94 -20.38 -6.33
CA GLU A 6 -8.49 -20.24 -6.48
C GLU A 6 -7.80 -19.61 -5.26
N THR A 7 -8.50 -18.89 -4.38
CA THR A 7 -7.89 -18.24 -3.21
C THR A 7 -8.04 -19.03 -1.90
N ASP A 8 -8.57 -20.26 -1.97
CA ASP A 8 -8.81 -21.11 -0.79
C ASP A 8 -7.57 -21.86 -0.29
N SER A 9 -6.45 -21.78 -1.02
CA SER A 9 -5.16 -22.25 -0.57
C SER A 9 -4.09 -21.16 -0.72
N ILE A 10 -3.00 -21.28 0.03
CA ILE A 10 -1.89 -20.34 -0.08
C ILE A 10 -1.25 -20.40 -1.47
N ASP A 11 -1.18 -21.59 -2.07
CA ASP A 11 -0.65 -21.77 -3.44
C ASP A 11 -1.55 -21.13 -4.47
N GLY A 12 -2.86 -21.32 -4.37
CA GLY A 12 -3.81 -20.71 -5.27
C GLY A 12 -3.83 -19.18 -5.15
N LEU A 13 -3.78 -18.63 -3.93
CA LEU A 13 -3.61 -17.18 -3.71
C LEU A 13 -2.32 -16.66 -4.34
N THR A 14 -1.22 -17.41 -4.23
CA THR A 14 0.07 -17.02 -4.83
C THR A 14 -0.04 -16.96 -6.35
N HIS A 15 -0.67 -17.95 -6.98
CA HIS A 15 -0.89 -17.97 -8.43
C HIS A 15 -1.82 -16.85 -8.89
N ALA A 16 -2.91 -16.59 -8.14
CA ALA A 16 -3.84 -15.51 -8.47
C ALA A 16 -3.17 -14.13 -8.39
N LEU A 17 -2.32 -13.90 -7.37
CA LEU A 17 -1.52 -12.67 -7.25
C LEU A 17 -0.52 -12.53 -8.41
N GLN A 18 0.15 -13.62 -8.80
CA GLN A 18 1.04 -13.63 -9.95
C GLN A 18 0.29 -13.32 -11.26
N GLY A 19 -0.93 -13.82 -11.43
CA GLY A 19 -1.79 -13.55 -12.59
C GLY A 19 -2.17 -12.06 -12.75
N VAL A 20 -2.08 -11.27 -11.68
CA VAL A 20 -2.26 -9.81 -11.73
C VAL A 20 -0.95 -9.02 -11.69
N GLY A 21 0.20 -9.70 -11.79
CA GLY A 21 1.53 -9.08 -11.83
C GLY A 21 2.16 -8.84 -10.46
N TYR A 22 1.62 -9.43 -9.38
CA TYR A 22 2.20 -9.33 -8.03
C TYR A 22 2.87 -10.64 -7.61
N HIS A 23 4.19 -10.63 -7.52
CA HIS A 23 4.97 -11.82 -7.16
C HIS A 23 5.21 -11.90 -5.65
N ALA A 24 4.24 -12.46 -4.91
CA ALA A 24 4.35 -12.60 -3.46
C ALA A 24 5.30 -13.74 -3.03
N PRO A 25 6.24 -13.52 -2.08
CA PRO A 25 6.92 -14.62 -1.39
C PRO A 25 5.92 -15.53 -0.68
N ARG A 26 6.29 -16.80 -0.49
CA ARG A 26 5.49 -17.76 0.28
C ARG A 26 5.11 -17.23 1.67
N ARG A 27 6.05 -16.59 2.39
CA ARG A 27 5.79 -16.02 3.72
C ARG A 27 4.70 -14.94 3.68
N LEU A 28 4.77 -14.02 2.72
CA LEU A 28 3.76 -12.98 2.53
C LEU A 28 2.39 -13.57 2.13
N ALA A 29 2.38 -14.51 1.18
CA ALA A 29 1.15 -15.19 0.78
C ALA A 29 0.48 -15.91 1.96
N THR A 30 1.26 -16.57 2.82
CA THR A 30 0.75 -17.19 4.06
C THR A 30 0.17 -16.14 5.01
N ALA A 31 0.86 -15.02 5.23
CA ALA A 31 0.37 -13.95 6.10
C ALA A 31 -0.95 -13.35 5.61
N VAL A 32 -1.07 -13.10 4.30
CA VAL A 32 -2.31 -12.61 3.68
C VAL A 32 -3.43 -13.65 3.78
N PHE A 33 -3.13 -14.92 3.50
CA PHE A 33 -4.11 -16.01 3.61
C PHE A 33 -4.65 -16.11 5.05
N LEU A 34 -3.77 -16.03 6.05
CA LEU A 34 -4.16 -16.02 7.46
C LEU A 34 -4.96 -14.77 7.82
N ALA A 35 -4.59 -13.59 7.31
CA ALA A 35 -5.35 -12.36 7.52
C ALA A 35 -6.79 -12.48 6.99
N MET A 36 -6.97 -13.06 5.80
CA MET A 36 -8.28 -13.32 5.22
C MET A 36 -9.10 -14.34 6.02
N ARG A 37 -8.49 -15.45 6.45
CA ARG A 37 -9.17 -16.54 7.16
C ARG A 37 -9.52 -16.17 8.61
N LEU A 38 -8.64 -15.45 9.29
CA LEU A 38 -8.83 -15.01 10.68
C LEU A 38 -9.56 -13.67 10.78
N GLN A 39 -9.82 -13.00 9.65
CA GLN A 39 -10.36 -11.65 9.58
C GLN A 39 -9.56 -10.66 10.43
N ARG A 40 -8.23 -10.81 10.46
CA ARG A 40 -7.33 -9.94 11.21
C ARG A 40 -6.62 -8.96 10.29
N PRO A 41 -6.37 -7.71 10.74
CA PRO A 41 -5.59 -6.76 9.95
C PRO A 41 -4.15 -7.24 9.78
N LEU A 42 -3.52 -6.91 8.65
CA LEU A 42 -2.13 -7.24 8.34
C LEU A 42 -1.30 -5.95 8.29
N LEU A 43 -0.31 -5.83 9.17
CA LEU A 43 0.69 -4.77 9.16
C LEU A 43 1.90 -5.21 8.32
N LEU A 44 2.16 -4.43 7.27
CA LEU A 44 3.31 -4.55 6.38
C LEU A 44 4.31 -3.46 6.71
N GLU A 45 5.44 -3.84 7.27
CA GLU A 45 6.59 -2.96 7.45
C GLU A 45 7.68 -3.35 6.45
N GLY A 46 8.54 -2.41 6.08
CA GLY A 46 9.67 -2.69 5.19
C GLY A 46 10.19 -1.44 4.54
N GLU A 47 11.15 -1.62 3.64
CA GLU A 47 11.75 -0.51 2.89
C GLU A 47 10.74 0.15 1.92
N PRO A 48 10.92 1.42 1.55
CA PRO A 48 10.11 2.04 0.51
C PRO A 48 10.31 1.33 -0.84
N GLY A 49 9.23 1.20 -1.63
CA GLY A 49 9.32 0.61 -2.97
C GLY A 49 9.39 -0.92 -3.05
N VAL A 50 9.19 -1.65 -1.93
CA VAL A 50 9.13 -3.14 -1.90
C VAL A 50 7.73 -3.72 -2.22
N GLY A 51 6.76 -2.88 -2.58
CA GLY A 51 5.42 -3.33 -3.00
C GLY A 51 4.38 -3.52 -1.89
N LYS A 52 4.51 -2.84 -0.75
CA LYS A 52 3.51 -2.85 0.36
C LYS A 52 2.14 -2.37 -0.10
N THR A 53 2.08 -1.17 -0.69
CA THR A 53 0.86 -0.56 -1.22
C THR A 53 0.31 -1.34 -2.42
N GLU A 54 1.20 -1.88 -3.26
CA GLU A 54 0.81 -2.64 -4.46
C GLU A 54 0.11 -3.96 -4.12
N LEU A 55 0.46 -4.57 -2.97
CA LEU A 55 -0.22 -5.78 -2.49
C LEU A 55 -1.72 -5.55 -2.29
N ALA A 56 -2.13 -4.42 -1.69
CA ALA A 56 -3.54 -4.13 -1.46
C ALA A 56 -4.31 -3.96 -2.78
N LYS A 57 -3.69 -3.33 -3.78
CA LYS A 57 -4.29 -3.21 -5.12
C LYS A 57 -4.42 -4.58 -5.81
N ALA A 58 -3.37 -5.40 -5.74
CA ALA A 58 -3.39 -6.75 -6.28
C ALA A 58 -4.47 -7.61 -5.62
N LEU A 59 -4.62 -7.53 -4.29
CA LEU A 59 -5.66 -8.23 -3.55
C LEU A 59 -7.07 -7.76 -3.91
N ALA A 60 -7.28 -6.45 -4.05
CA ALA A 60 -8.57 -5.93 -4.48
C ALA A 60 -8.97 -6.47 -5.87
N LYS A 61 -8.01 -6.52 -6.80
CA LYS A 61 -8.21 -7.06 -8.15
C LYS A 61 -8.47 -8.57 -8.12
N VAL A 62 -7.63 -9.34 -7.41
CA VAL A 62 -7.77 -10.81 -7.29
C VAL A 62 -9.08 -11.19 -6.63
N LEU A 63 -9.51 -10.48 -5.58
CA LEU A 63 -10.72 -10.81 -4.83
C LEU A 63 -11.99 -10.20 -5.43
N GLY A 64 -11.87 -9.32 -6.43
CA GLY A 64 -13.00 -8.57 -6.99
C GLY A 64 -13.68 -7.66 -5.97
N ARG A 65 -12.92 -7.09 -5.03
CA ARG A 65 -13.43 -6.25 -3.93
C ARG A 65 -13.08 -4.78 -4.17
N PRO A 66 -13.92 -3.82 -3.72
CA PRO A 66 -13.56 -2.41 -3.79
C PRO A 66 -12.32 -2.14 -2.93
N LEU A 67 -11.37 -1.38 -3.49
CA LEU A 67 -10.22 -0.86 -2.77
C LEU A 67 -10.57 0.49 -2.16
N LEU A 68 -10.53 0.58 -0.84
CA LEU A 68 -10.67 1.83 -0.10
C LEU A 68 -9.31 2.18 0.47
N ARG A 69 -8.80 3.37 0.14
CA ARG A 69 -7.49 3.84 0.61
C ARG A 69 -7.66 5.00 1.56
N LEU A 70 -7.03 4.88 2.72
CA LEU A 70 -6.76 5.95 3.65
C LEU A 70 -5.26 6.23 3.64
N GLN A 71 -4.88 7.44 3.26
CA GLN A 71 -3.49 7.89 3.36
C GLN A 71 -3.30 8.59 4.69
N CYS A 72 -2.38 8.11 5.52
CA CYS A 72 -2.03 8.76 6.77
C CYS A 72 -0.95 9.83 6.54
N TYR A 73 -1.02 10.90 7.33
CA TYR A 73 -0.08 12.01 7.36
C TYR A 73 -0.15 12.72 8.72
N ASP A 74 0.86 13.54 8.99
CA ASP A 74 1.00 14.32 10.22
C ASP A 74 -0.11 15.38 10.33
N GLY A 75 -0.77 15.47 11.48
CA GLY A 75 -1.92 16.35 11.68
C GLY A 75 -3.24 15.85 11.12
N MET A 76 -3.32 14.58 10.66
CA MET A 76 -4.58 13.98 10.20
C MET A 76 -5.60 13.87 11.33
N GLU A 77 -6.84 14.26 11.04
CA GLU A 77 -7.93 14.19 12.01
C GLU A 77 -8.89 13.03 11.75
N GLN A 78 -9.53 12.54 12.82
CA GLN A 78 -10.48 11.43 12.75
C GLN A 78 -11.61 11.66 11.73
N ARG A 79 -12.07 12.92 11.57
CA ARG A 79 -13.13 13.27 10.61
C ARG A 79 -12.74 13.05 9.15
N GLU A 80 -11.45 13.15 8.83
CA GLU A 80 -10.92 12.96 7.46
C GLU A 80 -10.85 11.47 7.11
N ALA A 81 -10.68 10.62 8.12
CA ALA A 81 -10.61 9.18 7.98
C ALA A 81 -11.96 8.47 8.11
N LEU A 82 -12.85 8.97 8.99
CA LEU A 82 -14.10 8.30 9.36
C LEU A 82 -15.34 8.91 8.70
N TYR A 83 -15.71 10.14 9.07
CA TYR A 83 -16.88 10.81 8.50
C TYR A 83 -16.84 12.32 8.71
N GLU A 84 -17.60 13.03 7.88
CA GLU A 84 -17.88 14.45 8.02
C GLU A 84 -19.36 14.71 7.75
N TRP A 85 -19.95 15.68 8.46
CA TRP A 85 -21.29 16.16 8.15
C TRP A 85 -21.21 17.25 7.08
N ASN A 86 -22.06 17.16 6.05
CA ASN A 86 -22.21 18.22 5.07
C ASN A 86 -22.99 19.40 5.68
N HIS A 87 -22.28 20.25 6.41
CA HIS A 87 -22.86 21.39 7.12
C HIS A 87 -23.54 22.39 6.19
N THR A 88 -23.02 22.58 4.97
CA THR A 88 -23.67 23.46 3.98
C THR A 88 -25.04 22.94 3.59
N ALA A 89 -25.15 21.64 3.28
CA ALA A 89 -26.42 21.02 2.93
C ALA A 89 -27.39 20.99 4.12
N GLN A 90 -26.88 20.73 5.34
CA GLN A 90 -27.68 20.83 6.56
C GLN A 90 -28.22 22.25 6.76
N LEU A 91 -27.40 23.28 6.61
CA LEU A 91 -27.82 24.67 6.78
C LEU A 91 -28.87 25.11 5.75
N LEU A 92 -28.71 24.69 4.49
CA LEU A 92 -29.70 24.94 3.44
C LEU A 92 -31.03 24.28 3.76
N HIS A 93 -30.99 23.02 4.24
CA HIS A 93 -32.18 22.28 4.67
C HIS A 93 -32.88 22.98 5.84
N MET A 94 -32.13 23.36 6.88
CA MET A 94 -32.67 24.09 8.04
C MET A 94 -33.37 25.39 7.62
N ARG A 95 -32.76 26.18 6.72
CA ARG A 95 -33.37 27.42 6.23
C ARG A 95 -34.65 27.19 5.44
N ALA A 96 -34.72 26.12 4.65
CA ALA A 96 -35.92 25.76 3.90
C ALA A 96 -37.05 25.27 4.83
N ALA A 97 -36.71 24.51 5.87
CA ALA A 97 -37.67 23.94 6.81
C ALA A 97 -38.13 24.91 7.92
N GLN A 98 -37.38 25.99 8.18
CA GLN A 98 -37.62 26.93 9.29
C GLN A 98 -39.03 27.56 9.31
N ALA A 99 -39.68 27.67 8.15
CA ALA A 99 -41.02 28.24 8.03
C ALA A 99 -42.15 27.22 8.31
N THR A 100 -41.85 25.91 8.38
CA THR A 100 -42.87 24.85 8.37
C THR A 100 -42.67 23.75 9.42
N ALA A 101 -41.46 23.58 9.96
CA ALA A 101 -41.14 22.52 10.93
C ALA A 101 -40.73 23.09 12.30
N THR A 102 -40.97 22.31 13.34
CA THR A 102 -40.53 22.63 14.71
C THR A 102 -39.02 22.38 14.88
N PRO A 103 -38.36 23.01 15.88
CA PRO A 103 -36.92 22.82 16.11
C PRO A 103 -36.50 21.34 16.27
N ASP A 104 -37.27 20.54 17.00
CA ASP A 104 -36.97 19.11 17.22
C ASP A 104 -37.09 18.27 15.93
N GLU A 105 -38.02 18.64 15.04
CA GLU A 105 -38.18 18.01 13.72
C GLU A 105 -37.00 18.37 12.81
N ILE A 106 -36.60 19.64 12.80
CA ILE A 106 -35.45 20.11 12.03
C ILE A 106 -34.15 19.41 12.49
N GLU A 107 -33.95 19.23 13.80
CA GLU A 107 -32.79 18.52 14.35
C GLU A 107 -32.72 17.05 13.89
N ARG A 108 -33.85 16.33 13.95
CA ARG A 108 -33.93 14.95 13.43
C ARG A 108 -33.73 14.87 11.91
N GLU A 109 -34.02 15.95 11.19
CA GLU A 109 -33.86 15.99 9.74
C GLU A 109 -32.43 16.26 9.27
N VAL A 110 -31.61 16.94 10.06
CA VAL A 110 -30.21 17.27 9.70
C VAL A 110 -29.22 16.15 10.01
N TYR A 111 -29.48 15.29 11.00
CA TYR A 111 -28.62 14.13 11.31
C TYR A 111 -29.06 12.87 10.57
N GLN A 112 -29.20 12.98 9.26
CA GLN A 112 -29.59 11.87 8.39
C GLN A 112 -28.44 11.38 7.53
N ALA A 113 -28.44 10.08 7.23
CA ALA A 113 -27.41 9.41 6.44
C ALA A 113 -27.10 10.04 5.06
N ARG A 114 -28.02 10.87 4.53
CA ARG A 114 -27.84 11.65 3.30
C ARG A 114 -26.87 12.83 3.43
N TYR A 115 -26.72 13.39 4.63
CA TYR A 115 -25.80 14.49 4.92
C TYR A 115 -24.45 13.99 5.43
N LEU A 116 -24.32 12.69 5.70
CA LEU A 116 -23.10 12.06 6.18
C LEU A 116 -22.16 11.75 5.00
N ILE A 117 -21.07 12.49 4.91
CA ILE A 117 -19.96 12.21 4.00
C ILE A 117 -19.12 11.10 4.65
N ARG A 118 -19.23 9.90 4.09
CA ARG A 118 -18.49 8.73 4.58
C ARG A 118 -17.07 8.79 4.04
N ARG A 119 -16.08 8.64 4.91
CA ARG A 119 -14.66 8.55 4.56
C ARG A 119 -14.21 7.09 4.56
N PRO A 120 -12.97 6.77 4.13
CA PRO A 120 -12.57 5.40 3.82
C PRO A 120 -12.85 4.36 4.92
N LEU A 121 -12.68 4.72 6.20
CA LEU A 121 -12.94 3.79 7.31
C LEU A 121 -14.42 3.47 7.45
N LEU A 122 -15.31 4.47 7.43
CA LEU A 122 -16.75 4.22 7.53
C LEU A 122 -17.28 3.52 6.27
N GLN A 123 -16.75 3.88 5.09
CA GLN A 123 -17.08 3.18 3.84
C GLN A 123 -16.72 1.69 3.92
N ALA A 124 -15.57 1.35 4.50
CA ALA A 124 -15.12 -0.04 4.64
C ALA A 124 -16.04 -0.85 5.55
N LEU A 125 -16.46 -0.28 6.70
CA LEU A 125 -17.42 -0.94 7.60
C LEU A 125 -18.78 -1.17 6.94
N GLN A 126 -19.24 -0.24 6.10
CA GLN A 126 -20.56 -0.31 5.47
C GLN A 126 -20.57 -1.07 4.14
N THR A 127 -19.41 -1.51 3.64
CA THR A 127 -19.34 -2.28 2.39
C THR A 127 -20.03 -3.64 2.57
N PRO A 128 -21.02 -3.99 1.73
CA PRO A 128 -21.70 -5.28 1.80
C PRO A 128 -20.73 -6.45 1.59
N ALA A 129 -21.16 -7.66 1.97
CA ALA A 129 -20.39 -8.87 1.74
C ALA A 129 -19.96 -8.99 0.25
N PRO A 130 -18.70 -9.36 -0.05
CA PRO A 130 -17.70 -9.94 0.86
C PRO A 130 -16.82 -8.91 1.63
N GLY A 131 -17.20 -7.64 1.66
CA GLY A 131 -16.45 -6.55 2.28
C GLY A 131 -15.41 -5.91 1.35
N ALA A 132 -14.83 -4.80 1.78
CA ALA A 132 -13.80 -4.08 1.03
C ALA A 132 -12.39 -4.65 1.28
N VAL A 133 -11.44 -4.29 0.42
CA VAL A 133 -10.01 -4.25 0.80
C VAL A 133 -9.73 -2.83 1.28
N LEU A 134 -9.36 -2.70 2.55
CA LEU A 134 -9.02 -1.42 3.17
C LEU A 134 -7.51 -1.30 3.29
N LEU A 135 -6.94 -0.27 2.65
CA LEU A 135 -5.53 0.10 2.78
C LEU A 135 -5.41 1.33 3.68
N ILE A 136 -4.75 1.18 4.82
CA ILE A 136 -4.29 2.28 5.66
C ILE A 136 -2.80 2.46 5.38
N ASP A 137 -2.47 3.46 4.56
CA ASP A 137 -1.13 3.65 4.00
C ASP A 137 -0.31 4.62 4.86
N GLU A 138 0.97 4.30 5.08
CA GLU A 138 1.92 5.10 5.90
C GLU A 138 1.39 5.41 7.30
N VAL A 139 0.86 4.41 8.00
CA VAL A 139 0.23 4.58 9.33
C VAL A 139 1.18 5.14 10.38
N ASP A 140 2.49 4.98 10.18
CA ASP A 140 3.56 5.54 11.01
C ASP A 140 3.70 7.07 10.92
N ARG A 141 3.01 7.70 9.97
CA ARG A 141 2.92 9.17 9.86
C ARG A 141 1.74 9.77 10.60
N ALA A 142 0.81 8.96 11.08
CA ALA A 142 -0.33 9.46 11.84
C ALA A 142 0.06 9.77 13.30
N ASP A 143 -0.68 10.70 13.90
CA ASP A 143 -0.48 11.08 15.29
C ASP A 143 -1.05 10.06 16.29
N GLU A 144 -0.57 10.11 17.54
CA GLU A 144 -1.02 9.23 18.62
C GLU A 144 -2.55 9.20 18.83
N PRO A 145 -3.30 10.32 18.76
CA PRO A 145 -4.75 10.29 18.90
C PRO A 145 -5.43 9.46 17.80
N PHE A 146 -4.90 9.51 16.58
CA PHE A 146 -5.42 8.71 15.48
C PHE A 146 -5.09 7.23 15.67
N GLU A 147 -3.88 6.90 16.10
CA GLU A 147 -3.49 5.52 16.44
C GLU A 147 -4.37 4.93 17.56
N ALA A 148 -4.70 5.73 18.58
CA ALA A 148 -5.60 5.33 19.66
C ALA A 148 -7.02 5.01 19.14
N PHE A 149 -7.53 5.84 18.22
CA PHE A 149 -8.81 5.59 17.55
C PHE A 149 -8.79 4.29 16.73
N LEU A 150 -7.68 3.97 16.06
CA LEU A 150 -7.54 2.70 15.33
C LEU A 150 -7.63 1.46 16.24
N LEU A 151 -7.42 1.58 17.55
CA LEU A 151 -7.51 0.43 18.47
C LEU A 151 -8.92 -0.14 18.59
N GLU A 152 -9.94 0.73 18.64
CA GLU A 152 -11.35 0.31 18.60
C GLU A 152 -11.66 -0.26 17.22
N TYR A 153 -11.30 0.49 16.17
CA TYR A 153 -11.60 0.14 14.79
C TYR A 153 -11.03 -1.23 14.40
N LEU A 154 -9.74 -1.47 14.64
CA LEU A 154 -9.07 -2.71 14.23
C LEU A 154 -9.38 -3.89 15.16
N GLY A 155 -9.82 -3.63 16.39
CA GLY A 155 -10.15 -4.67 17.35
C GLY A 155 -11.47 -5.37 17.03
N GLU A 156 -12.51 -4.58 16.74
CA GLU A 156 -13.89 -5.08 16.62
C GLU A 156 -14.53 -4.76 15.25
N TYR A 157 -13.83 -4.04 14.37
CA TYR A 157 -14.39 -3.47 13.14
C TYR A 157 -15.72 -2.74 13.41
N GLN A 158 -15.64 -1.79 14.33
CA GLN A 158 -16.75 -0.89 14.66
C GLN A 158 -16.23 0.50 14.99
N VAL A 159 -17.14 1.47 15.00
CA VAL A 159 -16.90 2.83 15.51
C VAL A 159 -18.12 3.33 16.26
N SER A 160 -17.88 4.23 17.21
CA SER A 160 -18.96 4.97 17.87
C SER A 160 -19.08 6.38 17.27
N ILE A 161 -20.24 6.67 16.67
CA ILE A 161 -20.58 7.99 16.13
C ILE A 161 -21.60 8.62 17.08
N PRO A 162 -21.31 9.78 17.72
CA PRO A 162 -22.20 10.38 18.72
C PRO A 162 -23.65 10.50 18.29
N GLU A 163 -23.90 10.89 17.04
CA GLU A 163 -25.23 11.16 16.51
C GLU A 163 -25.93 9.91 15.95
N LEU A 164 -25.19 8.83 15.67
CA LEU A 164 -25.71 7.62 15.02
C LEU A 164 -25.55 6.34 15.86
N GLY A 165 -24.90 6.44 17.01
CA GLY A 165 -24.53 5.30 17.86
C GLY A 165 -23.39 4.48 17.28
N THR A 166 -23.27 3.24 17.75
CA THR A 166 -22.22 2.31 17.33
C THR A 166 -22.54 1.67 15.98
N ILE A 167 -21.64 1.84 15.02
CA ILE A 167 -21.71 1.22 13.69
C ILE A 167 -20.71 0.07 13.64
N LYS A 168 -21.21 -1.14 13.40
CA LYS A 168 -20.40 -2.35 13.20
C LYS A 168 -20.25 -2.66 11.72
N ALA A 169 -19.17 -3.35 11.35
CA ALA A 169 -18.98 -3.81 9.98
C ALA A 169 -20.12 -4.74 9.52
N VAL A 170 -20.66 -4.48 8.33
CA VAL A 170 -21.59 -5.38 7.64
C VAL A 170 -20.86 -6.65 7.22
N ALA A 171 -19.64 -6.49 6.70
CA ALA A 171 -18.69 -7.56 6.44
C ALA A 171 -17.29 -7.05 6.79
N ALA A 172 -16.51 -7.84 7.53
CA ALA A 172 -15.17 -7.43 7.95
C ALA A 172 -14.27 -7.17 6.73
N PRO A 173 -13.65 -5.97 6.62
CA PRO A 173 -12.76 -5.66 5.52
C PRO A 173 -11.45 -6.44 5.63
N LEU A 174 -10.86 -6.78 4.48
CA LEU A 174 -9.46 -7.21 4.44
C LEU A 174 -8.59 -5.97 4.61
N THR A 175 -8.09 -5.76 5.83
CA THR A 175 -7.36 -4.54 6.19
C THR A 175 -5.85 -4.74 6.09
N ILE A 176 -5.19 -3.92 5.28
CA ILE A 176 -3.75 -3.85 5.12
C ILE A 176 -3.27 -2.50 5.67
N LEU A 177 -2.34 -2.53 6.61
CA LEU A 177 -1.64 -1.36 7.11
C LEU A 177 -0.24 -1.37 6.53
N THR A 178 0.27 -0.23 6.07
CA THR A 178 1.66 -0.10 5.62
C THR A 178 2.40 0.89 6.51
N SER A 179 3.69 0.64 6.70
CA SER A 179 4.60 1.56 7.38
C SER A 179 5.99 1.52 6.74
N ASN A 180 6.64 2.67 6.68
CA ASN A 180 8.04 2.82 6.25
C ASN A 180 9.00 2.91 7.46
N ARG A 181 8.49 2.73 8.68
CA ARG A 181 9.22 2.92 9.94
C ARG A 181 9.91 4.27 10.06
N THR A 182 9.27 5.35 9.58
CA THR A 182 9.74 6.72 9.87
C THR A 182 9.63 7.04 11.36
N ARG A 183 8.71 6.37 12.04
CA ARG A 183 8.44 6.40 13.48
C ARG A 183 7.97 5.01 13.92
N ASP A 184 8.21 4.67 15.19
CA ASP A 184 7.63 3.47 15.77
C ASP A 184 6.11 3.64 15.98
N LEU A 185 5.34 2.75 15.36
CA LEU A 185 3.90 2.64 15.58
C LEU A 185 3.62 2.10 17.00
N ASN A 186 2.54 2.56 17.63
CA ASN A 186 2.12 2.13 18.96
C ASN A 186 1.95 0.59 19.02
N ASP A 187 2.55 -0.01 20.04
CA ASP A 187 2.50 -1.44 20.30
C ASP A 187 1.06 -2.00 20.37
N ALA A 188 0.11 -1.21 20.85
CA ALA A 188 -1.29 -1.62 20.92
C ALA A 188 -1.92 -1.82 19.54
N VAL A 189 -1.50 -1.05 18.52
CA VAL A 189 -1.91 -1.23 17.12
C VAL A 189 -1.22 -2.47 16.55
N LYS A 190 0.09 -2.61 16.76
CA LYS A 190 0.87 -3.77 16.30
C LYS A 190 0.28 -5.09 16.82
N ARG A 191 -0.09 -5.16 18.10
CA ARG A 191 -0.68 -6.36 18.74
C ARG A 191 -2.04 -6.77 18.15
N ARG A 192 -2.79 -5.82 17.57
CA ARG A 192 -4.07 -6.12 16.90
C ARG A 192 -3.88 -6.68 15.50
N CYS A 193 -2.70 -6.51 14.90
CA CYS A 193 -2.38 -6.95 13.56
C CYS A 193 -1.62 -8.30 13.53
N LEU A 194 -1.73 -9.00 12.41
CA LEU A 194 -0.67 -9.90 11.95
C LEU A 194 0.48 -9.04 11.42
N TYR A 195 1.70 -9.51 11.54
CA TYR A 195 2.90 -8.75 11.17
C TYR A 195 3.66 -9.45 10.06
N GLN A 196 4.09 -8.69 9.05
CA GLN A 196 5.00 -9.17 8.02
C GLN A 196 5.98 -8.07 7.61
N TRP A 197 7.28 -8.39 7.70
CA TRP A 197 8.35 -7.57 7.14
C TRP A 197 8.52 -7.87 5.64
N LEU A 198 8.64 -6.83 4.80
CA LEU A 198 8.95 -6.93 3.38
C LEU A 198 10.36 -6.35 3.14
N ASP A 199 11.27 -7.24 2.80
CA ASP A 199 12.59 -6.89 2.27
C ASP A 199 12.57 -6.72 0.76
N TYR A 200 13.66 -6.19 0.24
CA TYR A 200 13.96 -6.25 -1.19
C TYR A 200 13.91 -7.71 -1.70
N PRO A 201 13.33 -7.95 -2.88
CA PRO A 201 13.24 -9.30 -3.42
C PRO A 201 14.61 -9.82 -3.85
N GLU A 202 14.74 -11.14 -3.85
CA GLU A 202 15.84 -11.82 -4.53
C GLU A 202 15.81 -11.53 -6.03
N ARG A 203 16.99 -11.56 -6.67
CA ARG A 203 17.18 -11.24 -8.09
C ARG A 203 16.21 -11.95 -9.02
N GLU A 204 15.99 -13.26 -8.83
CA GLU A 204 15.08 -14.04 -9.68
C GLU A 204 13.63 -13.53 -9.61
N ARG A 205 13.19 -13.10 -8.43
CA ARG A 205 11.85 -12.54 -8.26
C ARG A 205 11.76 -11.14 -8.81
N GLU A 206 12.77 -10.30 -8.60
CA GLU A 206 12.81 -8.96 -9.20
C GLU A 206 12.79 -9.05 -10.73
N LEU A 207 13.52 -10.00 -11.31
CA LEU A 207 13.51 -10.30 -12.73
C LEU A 207 12.09 -10.64 -13.22
N ALA A 208 11.37 -11.50 -12.50
CA ALA A 208 9.99 -11.83 -12.84
C ALA A 208 9.07 -10.60 -12.78
N ILE A 209 9.24 -9.74 -11.77
CA ILE A 209 8.46 -8.52 -11.61
C ILE A 209 8.74 -7.55 -12.76
N VAL A 210 10.01 -7.28 -13.09
CA VAL A 210 10.37 -6.35 -14.18
C VAL A 210 9.85 -6.87 -15.52
N ARG A 211 9.97 -8.18 -15.81
CA ARG A 211 9.40 -8.79 -17.02
C ARG A 211 7.89 -8.62 -17.11
N SER A 212 7.18 -8.77 -16.00
CA SER A 212 5.73 -8.61 -15.97
C SER A 212 5.29 -7.15 -16.12
N GLN A 213 6.08 -6.19 -15.63
CA GLN A 213 5.71 -4.77 -15.57
C GLN A 213 6.26 -3.95 -16.76
N VAL A 214 7.25 -4.50 -17.47
CA VAL A 214 7.91 -3.89 -18.63
C VAL A 214 8.09 -4.95 -19.73
N PRO A 215 6.99 -5.47 -20.32
CA PRO A 215 7.07 -6.53 -21.33
C PRO A 215 7.80 -6.12 -22.62
N GLU A 216 7.97 -4.82 -22.86
CA GLU A 216 8.70 -4.26 -24.00
C GLU A 216 10.22 -4.37 -23.85
N ALA A 217 10.72 -4.55 -22.62
CA ALA A 217 12.16 -4.72 -22.38
C ALA A 217 12.65 -6.08 -22.88
N SER A 218 13.80 -6.09 -23.56
CA SER A 218 14.42 -7.34 -23.99
C SER A 218 14.79 -8.20 -22.78
N ALA A 219 14.84 -9.53 -22.98
CA ALA A 219 15.24 -10.46 -21.92
C ALA A 219 16.65 -10.14 -21.37
N GLN A 220 17.56 -9.72 -22.26
CA GLN A 220 18.92 -9.30 -21.91
C GLN A 220 18.92 -8.02 -21.08
N LEU A 221 18.19 -6.98 -21.52
CA LEU A 221 18.12 -5.71 -20.78
C LEU A 221 17.53 -5.91 -19.38
N THR A 222 16.46 -6.70 -19.30
CA THR A 222 15.79 -7.01 -18.03
C THR A 222 16.73 -7.73 -17.06
N GLU A 223 17.53 -8.68 -17.56
CA GLU A 223 18.55 -9.35 -16.75
C GLU A 223 19.67 -8.40 -16.31
N GLN A 224 20.12 -7.52 -17.19
CA GLN A 224 21.14 -6.52 -16.86
C GLN A 224 20.66 -5.54 -15.79
N VAL A 225 19.44 -5.02 -15.91
CA VAL A 225 18.82 -4.09 -14.95
C VAL A 225 18.70 -4.74 -13.57
N THR A 226 18.09 -5.93 -13.51
CA THR A 226 17.85 -6.63 -12.24
C THR A 226 19.16 -7.08 -11.58
N ARG A 227 20.15 -7.51 -12.38
CA ARG A 227 21.50 -7.78 -11.88
C ARG A 227 22.14 -6.52 -11.29
N PHE A 228 22.09 -5.41 -12.02
CA PHE A 228 22.69 -4.15 -11.59
C PHE A 228 22.10 -3.68 -10.25
N VAL A 229 20.77 -3.61 -10.15
CA VAL A 229 20.08 -3.23 -8.91
C VAL A 229 20.37 -4.21 -7.76
N SER A 230 20.35 -5.51 -8.04
CA SER A 230 20.70 -6.52 -7.03
C SER A 230 22.13 -6.34 -6.51
N ARG A 231 23.09 -5.95 -7.36
CA ARG A 231 24.47 -5.67 -6.94
C ARG A 231 24.59 -4.40 -6.10
N LEU A 232 23.84 -3.35 -6.43
CA LEU A 232 23.79 -2.13 -5.60
C LEU A 232 23.39 -2.43 -4.15
N ARG A 233 22.48 -3.40 -3.97
CA ARG A 233 22.02 -3.86 -2.64
C ARG A 233 22.94 -4.89 -1.98
N GLY A 234 23.92 -5.43 -2.71
CA GLY A 234 24.83 -6.48 -2.24
C GLY A 234 26.18 -5.92 -1.77
N GLN A 235 26.92 -6.70 -0.97
CA GLN A 235 28.30 -6.36 -0.64
C GLN A 235 29.19 -6.45 -1.90
N PRO A 236 30.18 -5.56 -2.08
CA PRO A 236 30.64 -4.50 -1.14
C PRO A 236 29.90 -3.15 -1.27
N PHE A 237 28.87 -3.05 -2.11
CA PHE A 237 28.23 -1.77 -2.49
C PHE A 237 27.12 -1.32 -1.54
N ALA A 238 26.51 -2.24 -0.80
CA ALA A 238 25.32 -1.97 0.03
C ALA A 238 25.46 -0.78 1.00
N ASN A 239 26.68 -0.48 1.47
CA ASN A 239 26.95 0.60 2.43
C ASN A 239 27.33 1.94 1.76
N ALA A 240 27.37 2.00 0.43
CA ALA A 240 27.75 3.21 -0.32
C ALA A 240 26.59 4.20 -0.49
N PHE A 241 25.35 3.76 -0.26
CA PHE A 241 24.15 4.53 -0.54
C PHE A 241 23.36 4.76 0.76
N GLN A 242 22.81 5.96 0.92
CA GLN A 242 21.87 6.23 2.02
C GLN A 242 20.58 5.46 1.82
N ARG A 243 20.11 5.38 0.57
CA ARG A 243 18.94 4.58 0.20
C ARG A 243 19.22 3.78 -1.05
N SER A 244 19.12 2.46 -0.90
CA SER A 244 19.19 1.56 -2.04
C SER A 244 17.92 1.66 -2.91
N PRO A 245 18.03 1.50 -4.25
CA PRO A 245 16.88 1.47 -5.13
C PRO A 245 16.01 0.22 -4.86
N GLY A 246 14.70 0.44 -4.81
CA GLY A 246 13.70 -0.61 -4.65
C GLY A 246 13.20 -1.17 -5.97
N ILE A 247 12.12 -1.94 -5.87
CA ILE A 247 11.47 -2.55 -7.04
C ILE A 247 10.85 -1.46 -7.92
N ALA A 248 10.27 -0.44 -7.29
CA ALA A 248 9.68 0.70 -7.99
C ALA A 248 10.71 1.40 -8.89
N GLU A 249 11.88 1.72 -8.33
CA GLU A 249 12.99 2.34 -9.07
C GLU A 249 13.53 1.40 -10.18
N SER A 250 13.61 0.09 -9.93
CA SER A 250 14.02 -0.90 -10.94
C SER A 250 13.08 -0.95 -12.15
N VAL A 251 11.77 -0.97 -11.90
CA VAL A 251 10.74 -0.99 -12.95
C VAL A 251 10.71 0.33 -13.70
N GLU A 252 10.80 1.47 -13.00
CA GLU A 252 10.86 2.80 -13.63
C GLU A 252 12.10 2.95 -14.50
N TRP A 253 13.26 2.49 -14.02
CA TRP A 253 14.50 2.52 -14.78
C TRP A 253 14.44 1.63 -16.02
N ALA A 254 13.91 0.42 -15.92
CA ALA A 254 13.68 -0.44 -17.09
C ALA A 254 12.78 0.22 -18.14
N LYS A 255 11.70 0.90 -17.73
CA LYS A 255 10.83 1.66 -18.65
C LYS A 255 11.57 2.80 -19.34
N ALA A 256 12.40 3.52 -18.60
CA ALA A 256 13.19 4.61 -19.15
C ALA A 256 14.22 4.11 -20.18
N LEU A 257 14.90 3.00 -19.90
CA LEU A 257 15.85 2.39 -20.83
C LEU A 257 15.17 1.93 -22.13
N VAL A 258 13.95 1.36 -22.04
CA VAL A 258 13.13 1.05 -23.21
C VAL A 258 12.78 2.31 -23.99
N ALA A 259 12.38 3.39 -23.31
CA ALA A 259 12.05 4.66 -23.96
C ALA A 259 13.25 5.34 -24.63
N LEU A 260 14.47 5.01 -24.22
CA LEU A 260 15.73 5.44 -24.81
C LEU A 260 16.24 4.49 -25.90
N ASP A 261 15.44 3.50 -26.31
CA ASP A 261 15.83 2.44 -27.26
C ASP A 261 17.14 1.73 -26.86
N THR A 262 17.43 1.66 -25.55
CA THR A 262 18.65 1.04 -25.03
C THR A 262 18.54 -0.47 -25.12
N LEU A 263 19.51 -1.10 -25.80
CA LEU A 263 19.56 -2.56 -25.92
C LEU A 263 20.39 -3.21 -24.81
N THR A 264 21.43 -2.51 -24.34
CA THR A 264 22.36 -3.01 -23.32
C THR A 264 22.80 -1.88 -22.39
N LEU A 265 23.04 -2.21 -21.12
CA LEU A 265 23.62 -1.26 -20.17
C LEU A 265 25.11 -1.00 -20.47
N ASP A 266 25.45 0.28 -20.58
CA ASP A 266 26.82 0.80 -20.60
C ASP A 266 26.99 1.93 -19.55
N PRO A 267 28.23 2.33 -19.21
CA PRO A 267 28.46 3.34 -18.18
C PRO A 267 27.82 4.71 -18.47
N GLU A 268 27.77 5.13 -19.73
CA GLU A 268 27.24 6.45 -20.14
C GLU A 268 25.73 6.50 -19.93
N VAL A 269 25.01 5.48 -20.41
CA VAL A 269 23.57 5.35 -20.20
C VAL A 269 23.23 5.28 -18.72
N ILE A 270 24.00 4.52 -17.91
CA ILE A 270 23.76 4.44 -16.47
C ILE A 270 23.97 5.79 -15.80
N GLN A 271 25.03 6.52 -16.15
CA GLN A 271 25.32 7.84 -15.60
C GLN A 271 24.20 8.85 -15.93
N ASP A 272 23.73 8.87 -17.18
CA ASP A 272 22.68 9.79 -17.63
C ASP A 272 21.31 9.46 -17.02
N THR A 273 21.08 8.20 -16.65
CA THR A 273 19.82 7.73 -16.07
C THR A 273 19.88 7.50 -14.55
N ALA A 274 21.01 7.77 -13.90
CA ALA A 274 21.22 7.51 -12.47
C ALA A 274 20.19 8.20 -11.56
N GLY A 275 19.67 9.38 -11.97
CA GLY A 275 18.62 10.11 -11.25
C GLY A 275 17.28 9.38 -11.16
N ILE A 276 17.09 8.31 -11.95
CA ILE A 276 15.91 7.45 -11.86
C ILE A 276 16.05 6.50 -10.67
N LEU A 277 17.23 5.91 -10.49
CA LEU A 277 17.55 4.99 -9.39
C LEU A 277 17.76 5.71 -8.06
N PHE A 278 18.39 6.89 -8.08
CA PHE A 278 18.77 7.63 -6.89
C PHE A 278 18.20 9.04 -6.90
N LYS A 279 17.64 9.46 -5.75
CA LYS A 279 17.02 10.79 -5.58
C LYS A 279 17.89 11.75 -4.79
N GLN A 280 19.07 11.31 -4.35
CA GLN A 280 20.04 12.11 -3.62
C GLN A 280 21.30 12.29 -4.46
N ARG A 281 21.88 13.50 -4.41
CA ARG A 281 23.09 13.83 -5.16
C ARG A 281 24.27 13.00 -4.69
N GLU A 282 24.35 12.74 -3.39
CA GLU A 282 25.39 11.96 -2.73
C GLU A 282 25.40 10.52 -3.24
N ASP A 283 24.22 9.90 -3.37
CA ASP A 283 24.08 8.53 -3.88
C ASP A 283 24.47 8.43 -5.36
N VAL A 284 24.05 9.42 -6.18
CA VAL A 284 24.49 9.50 -7.59
C VAL A 284 26.01 9.68 -7.68
N ALA A 285 26.59 10.54 -6.85
CA ALA A 285 28.04 10.75 -6.82
C ALA A 285 28.80 9.50 -6.33
N ALA A 286 28.23 8.74 -5.40
CA ALA A 286 28.80 7.48 -4.91
C ALA A 286 28.77 6.37 -5.97
N LEU A 287 27.79 6.37 -6.87
CA LEU A 287 27.65 5.40 -7.95
C LEU A 287 28.77 5.48 -8.99
N LEU A 288 29.10 6.69 -9.45
CA LEU A 288 30.02 6.94 -10.57
C LEU A 288 31.38 6.23 -10.44
N PRO A 289 32.12 6.32 -9.32
CA PRO A 289 33.42 5.64 -9.20
C PRO A 289 33.32 4.11 -9.12
N MET A 290 32.11 3.55 -9.03
CA MET A 290 31.87 2.11 -8.87
C MET A 290 31.31 1.45 -10.14
N LEU A 291 31.00 2.20 -11.20
CA LEU A 291 30.31 1.69 -12.40
C LEU A 291 31.03 0.51 -13.05
N ASP A 292 32.35 0.60 -13.23
CA ASP A 292 33.15 -0.47 -13.85
C ASP A 292 32.99 -1.78 -13.08
N LYS A 293 33.12 -1.71 -11.75
CA LYS A 293 32.97 -2.89 -10.86
C LYS A 293 31.55 -3.44 -10.84
N LEU A 294 30.54 -2.58 -10.95
CA LEU A 294 29.12 -2.98 -10.99
C LEU A 294 28.75 -3.66 -12.31
N LEU A 295 29.48 -3.37 -13.39
CA LEU A 295 29.27 -3.95 -14.72
C LEU A 295 30.11 -5.21 -14.98
N GLU A 296 31.13 -5.50 -14.16
CA GLU A 296 31.91 -6.74 -14.26
C GLU A 296 31.00 -7.98 -14.24
N PRO A 297 31.26 -9.00 -15.08
CA PRO A 297 30.53 -10.27 -15.01
C PRO A 297 30.75 -10.95 -13.65
N GLU A 298 29.74 -11.64 -13.11
CA GLU A 298 29.87 -12.41 -11.86
C GLU A 298 30.98 -13.47 -12.03
N PRO A 299 31.83 -13.68 -11.00
CA PRO A 299 32.74 -14.81 -11.01
C PRO A 299 31.93 -16.11 -11.09
N ILE A 300 32.34 -16.99 -12.00
CA ILE A 300 31.75 -18.32 -12.23
C ILE A 300 31.94 -19.21 -10.99
#